data_AF-A0A538ICN6-F1
#
_entry.id   AF-A0A538ICN6-F1
#
_cell.length_a   1.000
_cell.length_b   1.000
_cell.length_c   1.000
_cell.angle_alpha   90.00
_cell.angle_beta   90.00
_cell.angle_gamma   90.00
#
_symmetry.space_group_name_H-M   'P 1'
#
loop_
_entity.id
_entity.type
_entity.pdbx_description
1 polymer ?
#
loop_
_entity_poly.entity_id
_entity_poly.type
_entity_poly.pdbx_seq_one_letter_code
_entity_poly.pdbx_strand_id
1 'polypeptide(L)'
;MALKKDARAKSTTVRSAPRKVKSANVVRGRGASGDNGHGSSHARASRDPGVARGTSTPEDQALQQLLEALQAARDGDFTVRLPGRKGGVLGQIEAMYNDVVEMNARMAKELVRVGRVIGREGRMTERASLGATAGAWGTSIDSINALIDDLVRPTTEVARVIVTVAEGDLSQKMALKIAGQPVKGEFLRIGTTVNAMVDQLSSFAAEVSRVAKEVGTDGKLGGQAKVKGVSGTWKDLTDNVNFMAGNLTDQVRNIAQVTTAVAGGDLSQKITVDAKGEILELKNTINTMVDQLGSFAAEVTRVAREVGTEGKLGGQAEVEGVSGTWKDLTDNVNFMASNLTTQVRGIVKVVTAVANGDLNQKFVLEAKGEVAALADTINSMTDTLRIFAEQVTRVARDVGTEGKLGGQAEVEGVSGTWKDLTDNVNFMAGNLTSQVRNIAHVATAVARGDL
;
A
#
# COMPACT_ATOMS: atom_id res chain seq x y z
N MET A 1 -25.01 5.06 -23.12
CA MET A 1 -23.68 4.56 -23.53
C MET A 1 -23.15 3.73 -22.36
N ALA A 2 -23.49 2.44 -22.33
CA ALA A 2 -23.20 1.52 -21.23
C ALA A 2 -22.44 0.32 -21.81
N LEU A 3 -21.16 0.18 -21.43
CA LEU A 3 -20.29 -0.91 -21.86
C LEU A 3 -20.20 -1.95 -20.74
N LYS A 4 -21.14 -2.90 -20.75
CA LYS A 4 -20.98 -4.22 -20.11
C LYS A 4 -20.00 -5.02 -20.96
N LYS A 5 -18.81 -5.32 -20.43
CA LYS A 5 -17.90 -6.33 -21.01
C LYS A 5 -18.12 -7.65 -20.29
N ASP A 6 -18.79 -8.57 -20.99
CA ASP A 6 -18.89 -9.98 -20.64
C ASP A 6 -17.51 -10.64 -20.72
N ALA A 7 -17.01 -11.15 -19.60
CA ALA A 7 -15.84 -12.01 -19.53
C ALA A 7 -16.28 -13.47 -19.35
N ARG A 8 -16.07 -14.24 -20.42
CA ARG A 8 -16.24 -15.69 -20.54
C ARG A 8 -15.62 -16.47 -19.37
N ALA A 9 -16.45 -17.24 -18.67
CA ALA A 9 -16.01 -18.40 -17.92
C ALA A 9 -15.59 -19.53 -18.88
N LYS A 10 -14.31 -19.91 -18.88
CA LYS A 10 -13.84 -21.17 -19.48
C LYS A 10 -14.00 -22.28 -18.44
N SER A 11 -15.12 -22.99 -18.52
CA SER A 11 -15.33 -24.26 -17.81
C SER A 11 -14.63 -25.37 -18.60
N THR A 12 -13.54 -25.92 -18.06
CA THR A 12 -12.86 -27.08 -18.63
C THR A 12 -13.50 -28.35 -18.09
N THR A 13 -14.55 -28.81 -18.77
CA THR A 13 -15.18 -30.11 -18.53
C THR A 13 -14.26 -31.23 -19.02
N VAL A 14 -13.55 -31.90 -18.11
CA VAL A 14 -12.82 -33.14 -18.42
C VAL A 14 -13.83 -34.30 -18.42
N ARG A 15 -14.15 -34.76 -19.62
CA ARG A 15 -15.05 -35.88 -19.91
C ARG A 15 -14.24 -37.18 -19.87
N SER A 16 -14.39 -38.00 -18.83
CA SER A 16 -13.76 -39.32 -18.73
C SER A 16 -14.68 -40.41 -19.30
N ALA A 17 -14.26 -41.04 -20.39
CA ALA A 17 -14.85 -42.26 -20.95
C ALA A 17 -14.14 -43.50 -20.37
N PRO A 18 -14.80 -44.68 -20.27
CA PRO A 18 -14.22 -45.85 -19.64
C PRO A 18 -13.26 -46.58 -20.59
N ARG A 19 -12.02 -46.82 -20.14
CA ARG A 19 -11.00 -47.56 -20.87
C ARG A 19 -11.07 -49.04 -20.48
N LYS A 20 -11.51 -49.89 -21.41
CA LYS A 20 -11.31 -51.35 -21.37
C LYS A 20 -9.83 -51.65 -21.23
N VAL A 21 -9.42 -52.38 -20.19
CA VAL A 21 -8.12 -53.03 -20.14
C VAL A 21 -8.32 -54.51 -20.47
N LYS A 22 -7.71 -54.90 -21.59
CA LYS A 22 -7.63 -56.24 -22.13
C LYS A 22 -6.68 -57.08 -21.29
N SER A 23 -7.09 -58.31 -21.00
CA SER A 23 -6.24 -59.40 -20.54
C SER A 23 -5.21 -59.77 -21.62
N ALA A 24 -3.95 -59.92 -21.21
CA ALA A 24 -2.90 -60.67 -21.91
C ALA A 24 -2.33 -61.65 -20.85
N ASN A 25 -2.43 -62.98 -20.98
CA ASN A 25 -1.66 -63.89 -21.86
C ASN A 25 -0.14 -63.75 -21.56
N VAL A 26 0.71 -64.77 -21.37
CA VAL A 26 0.93 -66.09 -22.00
C VAL A 26 1.80 -66.91 -20.98
N VAL A 27 1.96 -68.25 -20.96
CA VAL A 27 2.86 -69.05 -21.81
C VAL A 27 2.85 -70.55 -21.41
N ARG A 28 2.48 -71.38 -22.41
CA ARG A 28 2.95 -72.75 -22.83
C ARG A 28 2.77 -73.99 -21.91
N GLY A 29 2.58 -75.20 -22.46
CA GLY A 29 2.69 -75.72 -23.84
C GLY A 29 1.63 -76.81 -24.12
N ARG A 30 1.09 -76.97 -25.35
CA ARG A 30 1.65 -77.66 -26.56
C ARG A 30 2.22 -79.05 -26.25
N GLY A 31 1.88 -80.15 -26.91
CA GLY A 31 1.02 -80.55 -28.05
C GLY A 31 0.82 -82.09 -27.91
N ALA A 32 0.26 -82.91 -28.80
CA ALA A 32 -0.14 -82.86 -30.20
C ALA A 32 -1.16 -84.02 -30.39
N SER A 33 -2.27 -83.82 -31.10
CA SER A 33 -2.57 -84.32 -32.46
C SER A 33 -2.34 -85.82 -32.72
N GLY A 34 -3.37 -86.52 -33.19
CA GLY A 34 -3.25 -87.85 -33.80
C GLY A 34 -4.58 -88.55 -34.01
N ASP A 35 -5.14 -88.34 -35.19
CA ASP A 35 -6.37 -88.89 -35.77
C ASP A 35 -6.25 -90.37 -36.20
N ASN A 36 -7.31 -91.17 -36.00
CA ASN A 36 -7.94 -92.07 -36.99
C ASN A 36 -8.73 -93.26 -36.39
N GLY A 37 -10.02 -93.33 -36.78
CA GLY A 37 -10.50 -94.39 -37.68
C GLY A 37 -10.65 -95.84 -37.21
N HIS A 38 -11.91 -96.21 -36.89
CA HIS A 38 -12.69 -97.37 -37.39
C HIS A 38 -12.07 -98.78 -37.44
N GLY A 39 -12.80 -99.76 -36.88
CA GLY A 39 -12.62 -101.18 -37.24
C GLY A 39 -13.40 -102.15 -36.36
N SER A 40 -14.31 -102.89 -36.98
CA SER A 40 -15.31 -103.79 -36.41
C SER A 40 -14.81 -105.19 -35.97
N SER A 41 -15.68 -105.85 -35.18
CA SER A 41 -16.08 -107.27 -35.25
C SER A 41 -15.46 -108.31 -34.30
N HIS A 42 -16.39 -108.95 -33.57
CA HIS A 42 -16.49 -110.33 -33.07
C HIS A 42 -15.23 -111.17 -32.76
N ALA A 43 -15.14 -111.67 -31.51
CA ALA A 43 -15.12 -113.12 -31.22
C ALA A 43 -15.34 -113.41 -29.72
N ARG A 44 -16.09 -114.49 -29.46
CA ARG A 44 -16.47 -115.07 -28.15
C ARG A 44 -15.34 -115.88 -27.51
N ALA A 45 -15.41 -116.00 -26.16
CA ALA A 45 -15.01 -117.12 -25.28
C ALA A 45 -14.38 -116.52 -23.99
N SER A 46 -14.66 -116.89 -22.75
CA SER A 46 -15.42 -117.97 -22.11
C SER A 46 -15.65 -117.59 -20.62
N ARG A 47 -16.60 -118.29 -20.00
CA ARG A 47 -17.16 -118.17 -18.64
C ARG A 47 -16.13 -118.11 -17.50
N ASP A 48 -16.38 -117.28 -16.48
CA ASP A 48 -16.83 -117.73 -15.15
C ASP A 48 -17.33 -116.57 -14.25
N PRO A 49 -18.18 -116.83 -13.23
CA PRO A 49 -19.10 -115.85 -12.65
C PRO A 49 -18.63 -115.18 -11.35
N GLY A 50 -19.12 -113.96 -11.13
CA GLY A 50 -19.41 -113.43 -9.80
C GLY A 50 -18.29 -112.67 -9.08
N VAL A 51 -18.33 -111.33 -9.15
CA VAL A 51 -17.92 -110.48 -8.01
C VAL A 51 -18.92 -109.34 -7.86
N ALA A 52 -19.41 -109.21 -6.64
CA ALA A 52 -20.53 -108.40 -6.20
C ALA A 52 -20.28 -106.88 -6.26
N ARG A 53 -21.37 -106.13 -6.46
CA ARG A 53 -21.49 -104.73 -6.04
C ARG A 53 -21.20 -104.65 -4.53
N GLY A 54 -20.08 -104.05 -4.16
CA GLY A 54 -19.82 -103.65 -2.78
C GLY A 54 -20.81 -102.57 -2.37
N THR A 55 -21.72 -102.89 -1.47
CA THR A 55 -22.54 -101.94 -0.73
C THR A 55 -21.61 -101.16 0.20
N SER A 56 -21.38 -99.86 -0.09
CA SER A 56 -20.72 -98.97 0.86
C SER A 56 -21.52 -98.95 2.16
N THR A 57 -20.84 -99.10 3.28
CA THR A 57 -21.52 -99.07 4.58
C THR A 57 -22.11 -97.67 4.80
N PRO A 58 -23.19 -97.51 5.59
CA PRO A 58 -23.74 -96.19 5.94
C PRO A 58 -22.73 -95.24 6.58
N GLU A 59 -21.65 -95.78 7.14
CA GLU A 59 -20.52 -95.04 7.70
C GLU A 59 -19.54 -94.53 6.62
N ASP A 60 -19.24 -95.32 5.59
CA ASP A 60 -18.39 -94.89 4.47
C ASP A 60 -19.01 -93.73 3.69
N GLN A 61 -20.33 -93.78 3.48
CA GLN A 61 -21.07 -92.70 2.81
C GLN A 61 -21.08 -91.41 3.63
N ALA A 62 -21.11 -91.54 4.96
CA ALA A 62 -21.05 -90.41 5.86
C ALA A 62 -19.69 -89.71 5.85
N LEU A 63 -18.62 -90.50 5.88
CA LEU A 63 -17.25 -89.99 5.84
C LEU A 63 -16.96 -89.32 4.49
N GLN A 64 -17.51 -89.86 3.40
CA GLN A 64 -17.41 -89.24 2.08
C GLN A 64 -18.12 -87.88 2.03
N GLN A 65 -19.34 -87.78 2.60
CA GLN A 65 -20.06 -86.50 2.71
C GLN A 65 -19.32 -85.48 3.58
N LEU A 66 -18.75 -85.92 4.71
CA LEU A 66 -17.92 -85.06 5.56
C LEU A 66 -16.67 -84.57 4.80
N LEU A 67 -16.02 -85.45 4.01
CA LEU A 67 -14.86 -85.08 3.19
C LEU A 67 -15.22 -84.04 2.13
N GLU A 68 -16.33 -84.22 1.42
CA GLU A 68 -16.84 -83.26 0.43
C GLU A 68 -17.18 -81.92 1.08
N ALA A 69 -17.81 -81.94 2.25
CA ALA A 69 -18.12 -80.74 3.00
C ALA A 69 -16.83 -80.02 3.46
N LEU A 70 -15.86 -80.74 4.01
CA LEU A 70 -14.55 -80.19 4.38
C LEU A 70 -13.80 -79.61 3.17
N GLN A 71 -13.90 -80.24 2.00
CA GLN A 71 -13.33 -79.70 0.75
C GLN A 71 -14.02 -78.41 0.34
N ALA A 72 -15.36 -78.35 0.38
CA ALA A 72 -16.12 -77.13 0.10
C ALA A 72 -15.74 -75.98 1.05
N ALA A 73 -15.66 -76.26 2.36
CA ALA A 73 -15.25 -75.27 3.36
C ALA A 73 -13.80 -74.80 3.17
N ARG A 74 -12.87 -75.70 2.83
CA ARG A 74 -11.48 -75.36 2.50
C ARG A 74 -11.41 -74.41 1.30
N ASP A 75 -12.25 -74.64 0.30
CA ASP A 75 -12.28 -73.86 -0.94
C ASP A 75 -13.08 -72.55 -0.77
N GLY A 76 -13.60 -72.28 0.44
CA GLY A 76 -14.29 -71.04 0.81
C GLY A 76 -15.80 -71.04 0.57
N ASP A 77 -16.38 -72.17 0.15
CA ASP A 77 -17.83 -72.35 0.07
C ASP A 77 -18.39 -72.77 1.44
N PHE A 78 -18.86 -71.78 2.18
CA PHE A 78 -19.47 -71.99 3.49
C PHE A 78 -20.99 -72.23 3.44
N THR A 79 -21.57 -72.57 2.28
CA THR A 79 -23.00 -72.85 2.14
C THR A 79 -23.37 -74.31 2.39
N VAL A 80 -22.41 -75.23 2.22
CA VAL A 80 -22.60 -76.68 2.42
C VAL A 80 -22.83 -77.00 3.90
N ARG A 81 -23.90 -77.74 4.21
CA ARG A 81 -24.26 -78.19 5.57
C ARG A 81 -24.40 -79.70 5.62
N LEU A 82 -23.94 -80.29 6.70
CA LEU A 82 -24.11 -81.71 6.97
C LEU A 82 -25.47 -81.98 7.66
N PRO A 83 -26.08 -83.15 7.43
CA PRO A 83 -27.47 -83.45 7.80
C PRO A 83 -27.76 -83.51 9.32
N GLY A 84 -26.75 -83.47 10.18
CA GLY A 84 -26.94 -83.32 11.64
C GLY A 84 -27.66 -84.51 12.27
N ARG A 85 -27.17 -85.73 12.02
CA ARG A 85 -27.77 -86.97 12.53
C ARG A 85 -27.86 -86.96 14.06
N LYS A 86 -28.99 -87.43 14.61
CA LYS A 86 -29.21 -87.52 16.05
C LYS A 86 -28.53 -88.76 16.64
N GLY A 87 -27.40 -88.54 17.32
CA GLY A 87 -26.69 -89.55 18.10
C GLY A 87 -25.40 -90.07 17.44
N GLY A 88 -24.46 -90.52 18.28
CA GLY A 88 -23.13 -90.98 17.87
C GLY A 88 -22.11 -89.85 17.65
N VAL A 89 -20.83 -90.22 17.60
CA VAL A 89 -19.70 -89.27 17.40
C VAL A 89 -19.81 -88.57 16.04
N LEU A 90 -20.24 -89.28 15.00
CA LEU A 90 -20.42 -88.74 13.66
C LEU A 90 -21.44 -87.59 13.62
N GLY A 91 -22.59 -87.72 14.30
CA GLY A 91 -23.57 -86.64 14.41
C GLY A 91 -23.03 -85.42 15.16
N GLN A 92 -22.18 -85.62 16.17
CA GLN A 92 -21.48 -84.52 16.87
C GLN A 92 -20.45 -83.83 15.96
N ILE A 93 -19.73 -84.59 15.13
CA ILE A 93 -18.81 -84.03 14.13
C ILE A 93 -19.57 -83.22 13.08
N GLU A 94 -20.70 -83.71 12.59
CA GLU A 94 -21.55 -82.99 11.64
C GLU A 94 -22.06 -81.66 12.20
N ALA A 95 -22.50 -81.65 13.47
CA ALA A 95 -22.93 -80.45 14.16
C ALA A 95 -21.76 -79.45 14.35
N MET A 96 -20.61 -79.92 14.84
CA MET A 96 -19.42 -79.09 15.04
C MET A 96 -18.89 -78.52 13.72
N TYR A 97 -18.91 -79.30 12.65
CA TYR A 97 -18.57 -78.82 11.31
C TYR A 97 -19.50 -77.68 10.88
N ASN A 98 -20.82 -77.86 11.04
CA ASN A 98 -21.80 -76.83 10.69
C ASN A 98 -21.56 -75.53 11.49
N ASP A 99 -21.25 -75.63 12.80
CA ASP A 99 -20.93 -74.48 13.65
C ASP A 99 -19.67 -73.73 13.18
N VAL A 100 -18.61 -74.47 12.83
CA VAL A 100 -17.35 -73.90 12.32
C VAL A 100 -17.57 -73.21 10.96
N VAL A 101 -18.32 -73.84 10.06
CA VAL A 101 -18.63 -73.26 8.75
C VAL A 101 -19.53 -72.04 8.87
N GLU A 102 -20.48 -72.04 9.80
CA GLU A 102 -21.29 -70.85 10.10
C GLU A 102 -20.43 -69.70 10.65
N MET A 103 -19.47 -70.00 11.54
CA MET A 103 -18.51 -69.02 12.03
C MET A 103 -17.67 -68.41 10.88
N ASN A 104 -17.13 -69.25 10.00
CA ASN A 104 -16.36 -68.81 8.84
C ASN A 104 -17.18 -67.94 7.88
N ALA A 105 -18.45 -68.33 7.62
CA ALA A 105 -19.37 -67.54 6.80
C ALA A 105 -19.63 -66.15 7.41
N ARG A 106 -19.85 -66.08 8.72
CA ARG A 106 -20.04 -64.81 9.45
C ARG A 106 -18.80 -63.93 9.37
N MET A 107 -17.61 -64.49 9.59
CA MET A 107 -16.34 -63.75 9.50
C MET A 107 -16.10 -63.18 8.10
N ALA A 108 -16.28 -64.01 7.06
CA ALA A 108 -16.10 -63.56 5.68
C ALA A 108 -17.07 -62.40 5.34
N LYS A 109 -18.35 -62.53 5.73
CA LYS A 109 -19.36 -61.49 5.53
C LYS A 109 -19.00 -60.20 6.27
N GLU A 110 -18.49 -60.32 7.49
CA GLU A 110 -18.13 -59.18 8.32
C GLU A 110 -16.91 -58.42 7.78
N LEU A 111 -15.87 -59.13 7.34
CA LEU A 111 -14.71 -58.53 6.68
C LEU A 111 -15.11 -57.74 5.42
N VAL A 112 -16.00 -58.30 4.61
CA VAL A 112 -16.53 -57.62 3.42
C VAL A 112 -17.35 -56.38 3.80
N ARG A 113 -18.19 -56.48 4.85
CA ARG A 113 -18.99 -55.35 5.34
C ARG A 113 -18.09 -54.21 5.81
N VAL A 114 -17.15 -54.50 6.71
CA VAL A 114 -16.26 -53.50 7.33
C VAL A 114 -15.36 -52.86 6.28
N GLY A 115 -14.81 -53.66 5.35
CA GLY A 115 -14.03 -53.13 4.23
C GLY A 115 -14.82 -52.16 3.34
N ARG A 116 -16.11 -52.42 3.10
CA ARG A 116 -16.99 -51.49 2.37
C ARG A 116 -17.26 -50.22 3.18
N VAL A 117 -17.66 -50.37 4.44
CA VAL A 117 -18.13 -49.28 5.29
C VAL A 117 -16.99 -48.30 5.65
N ILE A 118 -15.82 -48.81 6.00
CA ILE A 118 -14.66 -47.98 6.33
C ILE A 118 -13.98 -47.48 5.05
N GLY A 119 -13.72 -48.38 4.09
CA GLY A 119 -12.91 -48.05 2.92
C GLY A 119 -13.64 -47.25 1.84
N ARG A 120 -14.93 -47.51 1.58
CA ARG A 120 -15.69 -46.83 0.52
C ARG A 120 -16.66 -45.79 1.06
N GLU A 121 -17.30 -46.06 2.19
CA GLU A 121 -18.28 -45.14 2.78
C GLU A 121 -17.62 -44.15 3.75
N GLY A 122 -16.35 -44.35 4.13
CA GLY A 122 -15.58 -43.43 4.97
C GLY A 122 -16.03 -43.38 6.44
N ARG A 123 -16.83 -44.35 6.89
CA ARG A 123 -17.31 -44.40 8.28
C ARG A 123 -16.25 -44.96 9.21
N MET A 124 -15.30 -44.11 9.60
CA MET A 124 -14.11 -44.48 10.37
C MET A 124 -14.39 -44.96 11.81
N THR A 125 -15.60 -44.73 12.34
CA THR A 125 -16.02 -45.16 13.69
C THR A 125 -16.58 -46.58 13.73
N GLU A 126 -16.79 -47.21 12.58
CA GLU A 126 -17.34 -48.56 12.49
C GLU A 126 -16.31 -49.62 12.89
N ARG A 127 -16.77 -50.68 13.57
CA ARG A 127 -15.92 -51.76 14.08
C ARG A 127 -16.44 -53.12 13.61
N ALA A 128 -15.51 -54.06 13.44
CA ALA A 128 -15.82 -55.44 13.11
C ALA A 128 -16.40 -56.14 14.35
N SER A 129 -17.45 -56.95 14.17
CA SER A 129 -18.04 -57.75 15.24
C SER A 129 -18.58 -59.08 14.74
N LEU A 130 -18.35 -60.15 15.50
CA LEU A 130 -18.89 -61.49 15.25
C LEU A 130 -19.84 -61.98 16.36
N GLY A 131 -20.30 -61.08 17.23
CA GLY A 131 -21.10 -61.43 18.41
C GLY A 131 -20.24 -61.99 19.55
N ALA A 132 -20.82 -62.79 20.45
CA ALA A 132 -20.13 -63.39 21.58
C ALA A 132 -19.25 -64.56 21.13
N THR A 133 -18.04 -64.26 20.64
CA THR A 133 -17.04 -65.27 20.25
C THR A 133 -15.91 -65.29 21.28
N ALA A 134 -15.44 -66.50 21.61
CA ALA A 134 -14.33 -66.72 22.52
C ALA A 134 -13.14 -67.35 21.78
N GLY A 135 -11.94 -67.23 22.35
CA GLY A 135 -10.71 -67.78 21.78
C GLY A 135 -10.19 -67.00 20.57
N ALA A 136 -9.48 -67.70 19.66
CA ALA A 136 -8.72 -67.07 18.57
C ALA A 136 -9.56 -66.23 17.59
N TRP A 137 -10.86 -66.52 17.45
CA TRP A 137 -11.78 -65.73 16.62
C TRP A 137 -12.01 -64.34 17.19
N GLY A 138 -12.16 -64.22 18.51
CA GLY A 138 -12.25 -62.94 19.21
C GLY A 138 -10.96 -62.14 19.02
N THR A 139 -9.81 -62.76 19.28
CA THR A 139 -8.49 -62.14 19.06
C THR A 139 -8.28 -61.65 17.63
N SER A 140 -8.82 -62.37 16.63
CA SER A 140 -8.75 -61.96 15.22
C SER A 140 -9.54 -60.68 14.95
N ILE A 141 -10.76 -60.58 15.49
CA ILE A 141 -11.59 -59.37 15.39
C ILE A 141 -10.97 -58.21 16.15
N ASP A 142 -10.43 -58.46 17.34
CA ASP A 142 -9.72 -57.45 18.12
C ASP A 142 -8.49 -56.93 17.37
N SER A 143 -7.75 -57.80 16.69
CA SER A 143 -6.60 -57.42 15.85
C SER A 143 -7.04 -56.55 14.66
N ILE A 144 -8.16 -56.88 14.01
CA ILE A 144 -8.73 -56.06 12.92
C ILE A 144 -9.15 -54.70 13.46
N ASN A 145 -9.84 -54.66 14.60
CA ASN A 145 -10.29 -53.42 15.23
C ASN A 145 -9.11 -52.56 15.70
N ALA A 146 -8.03 -53.16 16.20
CA ALA A 146 -6.80 -52.45 16.53
C ALA A 146 -6.16 -51.82 15.28
N LEU A 147 -6.09 -52.55 14.17
CA LEU A 147 -5.61 -51.98 12.89
C LEU A 147 -6.50 -50.84 12.39
N ILE A 148 -7.82 -50.96 12.53
CA ILE A 148 -8.76 -49.88 12.21
C ILE A 148 -8.46 -48.66 13.09
N ASP A 149 -8.33 -48.84 14.40
CA ASP A 149 -8.01 -47.75 15.35
C ASP A 149 -6.69 -47.06 14.99
N ASP A 150 -5.64 -47.83 14.68
CA ASP A 150 -4.31 -47.31 14.34
C ASP A 150 -4.30 -46.52 13.03
N LEU A 151 -5.20 -46.81 12.09
CA LEU A 151 -5.36 -46.06 10.84
C LEU A 151 -6.32 -44.85 10.99
N VAL A 152 -7.36 -44.98 11.79
CA VAL A 152 -8.42 -43.97 11.94
C VAL A 152 -7.98 -42.80 12.83
N ARG A 153 -7.21 -43.06 13.88
CA ARG A 153 -6.79 -41.99 14.80
C ARG A 153 -5.94 -40.92 14.10
N PRO A 154 -4.85 -41.25 13.36
CA PRO A 154 -4.06 -40.22 12.69
C PRO A 154 -4.83 -39.48 11.60
N THR A 155 -5.71 -40.16 10.86
CA THR A 155 -6.50 -39.53 9.78
C THR A 155 -7.52 -38.54 10.33
N THR A 156 -8.11 -38.85 11.49
CA THR A 156 -9.01 -37.93 12.20
C THR A 156 -8.25 -36.72 12.75
N GLU A 157 -7.03 -36.90 13.26
CA GLU A 157 -6.18 -35.79 13.71
C GLU A 157 -5.76 -34.87 12.56
N VAL A 158 -5.44 -35.41 11.38
CA VAL A 158 -5.16 -34.59 10.19
C VAL A 158 -6.39 -33.76 9.81
N ALA A 159 -7.57 -34.38 9.77
CA ALA A 159 -8.82 -33.68 9.47
C ALA A 159 -9.09 -32.54 10.48
N ARG A 160 -8.88 -32.80 11.78
CA ARG A 160 -9.03 -31.79 12.83
C ARG A 160 -8.13 -30.59 12.59
N VAL A 161 -6.83 -30.81 12.35
CA VAL A 161 -5.87 -29.71 12.13
C VAL A 161 -6.20 -28.93 10.86
N ILE A 162 -6.66 -29.58 9.80
CA ILE A 162 -7.09 -28.88 8.58
C ILE A 162 -8.30 -27.98 8.87
N VAL A 163 -9.26 -28.45 9.67
CA VAL A 163 -10.42 -27.64 10.08
C VAL A 163 -9.97 -26.43 10.91
N THR A 164 -9.10 -26.62 11.91
CA THR A 164 -8.62 -25.49 12.73
C THR A 164 -7.85 -24.47 11.90
N VAL A 165 -7.01 -24.92 10.96
CA VAL A 165 -6.29 -24.03 10.03
C VAL A 165 -7.27 -23.27 9.13
N ALA A 166 -8.33 -23.91 8.64
CA ALA A 166 -9.35 -23.27 7.82
C ALA A 166 -10.17 -22.23 8.62
N GLU A 167 -10.36 -22.45 9.92
CA GLU A 167 -10.97 -21.51 10.86
C GLU A 167 -10.02 -20.37 11.28
N GLY A 168 -8.74 -20.45 10.90
CA GLY A 168 -7.71 -19.45 11.20
C GLY A 168 -6.94 -19.68 12.50
N ASP A 169 -7.19 -20.79 13.22
CA ASP A 169 -6.38 -21.20 14.37
C ASP A 169 -5.13 -21.97 13.91
N LEU A 170 -4.03 -21.23 13.82
CA LEU A 170 -2.70 -21.75 13.44
C LEU A 170 -1.85 -22.16 14.66
N SER A 171 -2.42 -22.18 15.86
CA SER A 171 -1.73 -22.62 17.08
C SER A 171 -1.80 -24.15 17.25
N GLN A 172 -2.83 -24.77 16.68
CA GLN A 172 -3.09 -26.20 16.76
C GLN A 172 -2.17 -26.98 15.82
N LYS A 173 -1.44 -27.95 16.39
CA LYS A 173 -0.56 -28.86 15.65
C LYS A 173 -1.06 -30.30 15.72
N MET A 174 -0.66 -31.09 14.74
CA MET A 174 -0.87 -32.54 14.76
C MET A 174 -0.02 -33.16 15.88
N ALA A 175 -0.67 -33.96 16.71
CA ALA A 175 0.01 -34.73 17.74
C ALA A 175 0.89 -35.81 17.10
N LEU A 176 2.21 -35.73 17.29
CA LEU A 176 3.17 -36.73 16.82
C LEU A 176 3.33 -37.91 17.81
N LYS A 177 2.51 -37.93 18.87
CA LYS A 177 2.41 -39.03 19.83
C LYS A 177 0.94 -39.37 20.03
N ILE A 178 0.59 -40.65 19.94
CA ILE A 178 -0.76 -41.17 20.15
C ILE A 178 -0.67 -42.24 21.25
N ALA A 179 -1.46 -42.09 22.32
CA ALA A 179 -1.43 -42.99 23.50
C ALA A 179 -0.01 -43.18 24.10
N GLY A 180 0.80 -42.11 24.10
CA GLY A 180 2.17 -42.14 24.62
C GLY A 180 3.24 -42.69 23.65
N GLN A 181 2.84 -43.28 22.53
CA GLN A 181 3.76 -43.81 21.52
C GLN A 181 3.99 -42.81 20.38
N PRO A 182 5.23 -42.64 19.89
CA PRO A 182 5.49 -41.81 18.74
C PRO A 182 4.85 -42.43 17.49
N VAL A 183 4.21 -41.57 16.70
CA VAL A 183 3.73 -41.93 15.37
C VAL A 183 4.95 -42.29 14.51
N LYS A 184 4.85 -43.36 13.70
CA LYS A 184 5.98 -43.88 12.90
C LYS A 184 5.60 -43.95 11.41
N GLY A 185 6.62 -44.12 10.57
CA GLY A 185 6.45 -44.35 9.13
C GLY A 185 5.75 -43.18 8.43
N GLU A 186 4.80 -43.51 7.55
CA GLU A 186 4.11 -42.51 6.72
C GLU A 186 3.30 -41.51 7.55
N PHE A 187 2.69 -41.93 8.66
CA PHE A 187 1.94 -41.02 9.52
C PHE A 187 2.85 -39.98 10.20
N LEU A 188 4.09 -40.33 10.52
CA LEU A 188 5.07 -39.36 11.04
C LEU A 188 5.43 -38.35 9.95
N ARG A 189 5.62 -38.81 8.71
CA ARG A 189 5.92 -37.95 7.56
C ARG A 189 4.77 -36.98 7.26
N ILE A 190 3.54 -37.46 7.28
CA ILE A 190 2.34 -36.63 7.11
C ILE A 190 2.27 -35.60 8.23
N GLY A 191 2.37 -36.02 9.50
CA GLY A 191 2.26 -35.10 10.63
C GLY A 191 3.37 -34.06 10.69
N THR A 192 4.61 -34.43 10.35
CA THR A 192 5.72 -33.49 10.24
C THR A 192 5.51 -32.49 9.11
N THR A 193 5.00 -32.93 7.96
CA THR A 193 4.70 -32.05 6.82
C THR A 193 3.54 -31.08 7.12
N VAL A 194 2.45 -31.59 7.73
CA VAL A 194 1.31 -30.76 8.15
C VAL A 194 1.76 -29.73 9.18
N ASN A 195 2.54 -30.13 10.20
CA ASN A 195 3.06 -29.21 11.20
C ASN A 195 3.97 -28.14 10.58
N ALA A 196 4.83 -28.51 9.62
CA ALA A 196 5.67 -27.54 8.91
C ALA A 196 4.84 -26.53 8.10
N MET A 197 3.75 -26.97 7.46
CA MET A 197 2.81 -26.08 6.77
C MET A 197 2.12 -25.12 7.76
N VAL A 198 1.65 -25.62 8.91
CA VAL A 198 1.05 -24.79 9.97
C VAL A 198 2.06 -23.76 10.48
N ASP A 199 3.31 -24.16 10.69
CA ASP A 199 4.37 -23.26 11.13
C ASP A 199 4.67 -22.16 10.11
N GLN A 200 4.72 -22.50 8.81
CA GLN A 200 4.91 -21.52 7.74
C GLN A 200 3.74 -20.53 7.67
N LEU A 201 2.49 -21.01 7.73
CA LEU A 201 1.30 -20.18 7.74
C LEU A 201 1.28 -19.24 8.95
N SER A 202 1.56 -19.77 10.14
CA SER A 202 1.57 -19.02 11.40
C SER A 202 2.64 -17.92 11.37
N SER A 203 3.85 -18.27 10.95
CA SER A 203 4.95 -17.30 10.82
C SER A 203 4.65 -16.22 9.79
N PHE A 204 4.06 -16.58 8.65
CA PHE A 204 3.70 -15.61 7.61
C PHE A 204 2.59 -14.67 8.09
N ALA A 205 1.52 -15.20 8.69
CA ALA A 205 0.41 -14.41 9.22
C ALA A 205 0.88 -13.40 10.27
N ALA A 206 1.68 -13.86 11.24
CA ALA A 206 2.25 -13.00 12.26
C ALA A 206 3.08 -11.86 11.65
N GLU A 207 3.87 -12.18 10.62
CA GLU A 207 4.77 -11.22 10.01
C GLU A 207 4.05 -10.18 9.14
N VAL A 208 3.05 -10.61 8.38
CA VAL A 208 2.20 -9.68 7.61
C VAL A 208 1.42 -8.76 8.55
N SER A 209 0.84 -9.29 9.63
CA SER A 209 0.15 -8.46 10.64
C SER A 209 1.11 -7.47 11.30
N ARG A 210 2.35 -7.88 11.59
CA ARG A 210 3.37 -7.00 12.18
C ARG A 210 3.75 -5.87 11.21
N VAL A 211 4.08 -6.18 9.96
CA VAL A 211 4.47 -5.19 8.95
C VAL A 211 3.33 -4.23 8.64
N ALA A 212 2.10 -4.75 8.51
CA ALA A 212 0.92 -3.92 8.30
C ALA A 212 0.70 -2.94 9.46
N LYS A 213 0.89 -3.40 10.70
CA LYS A 213 0.80 -2.53 11.87
C LYS A 213 1.93 -1.50 11.90
N GLU A 214 3.18 -1.91 11.74
CA GLU A 214 4.33 -1.01 11.82
C GLU A 214 4.31 0.07 10.73
N VAL A 215 4.16 -0.34 9.47
CA VAL A 215 4.24 0.58 8.32
C VAL A 215 2.92 1.30 8.09
N GLY A 216 1.79 0.60 8.24
CA GLY A 216 0.47 1.14 7.93
C GLY A 216 -0.23 1.87 9.08
N THR A 217 0.01 1.48 10.34
CA THR A 217 -0.68 2.06 11.50
C THR A 217 0.24 2.91 12.38
N ASP A 218 1.39 2.38 12.76
CA ASP A 218 2.32 3.05 13.68
C ASP A 218 3.21 4.10 12.96
N GLY A 219 3.24 4.08 11.61
CA GLY A 219 4.08 4.97 10.81
C GLY A 219 5.59 4.70 10.95
N LYS A 220 5.98 3.54 11.49
CA LYS A 220 7.38 3.10 11.60
C LYS A 220 7.85 2.58 10.24
N LEU A 221 8.30 3.50 9.41
CA LEU A 221 8.74 3.22 8.04
C LEU A 221 10.02 2.37 8.00
N GLY A 222 10.07 1.38 7.12
CA GLY A 222 11.20 0.44 6.95
C GLY A 222 10.94 -0.96 7.51
N GLY A 223 9.76 -1.22 8.05
CA GLY A 223 9.34 -2.57 8.43
C GLY A 223 9.28 -3.50 7.23
N GLN A 224 9.91 -4.67 7.33
CA GLN A 224 9.92 -5.71 6.30
C GLN A 224 9.61 -7.07 6.91
N ALA A 225 8.88 -7.88 6.16
CA ALA A 225 8.55 -9.25 6.47
C ALA A 225 9.76 -10.17 6.29
N LYS A 226 10.10 -10.91 7.35
CA LYS A 226 11.18 -11.90 7.44
C LYS A 226 10.63 -13.26 7.82
N VAL A 227 10.11 -13.98 6.84
CA VAL A 227 9.61 -15.35 7.03
C VAL A 227 10.72 -16.34 6.68
N LYS A 228 11.11 -17.21 7.63
CA LYS A 228 12.21 -18.18 7.43
C LYS A 228 11.74 -19.37 6.61
N GLY A 229 12.60 -19.86 5.70
CA GLY A 229 12.35 -21.11 4.97
C GLY A 229 11.22 -21.04 3.95
N VAL A 230 10.86 -19.84 3.47
CA VAL A 230 9.86 -19.67 2.41
C VAL A 230 10.46 -19.93 1.04
N SER A 231 9.70 -20.61 0.19
CA SER A 231 10.04 -20.91 -1.21
C SER A 231 8.77 -20.90 -2.06
N GLY A 232 8.92 -20.73 -3.38
CA GLY A 232 7.79 -20.66 -4.31
C GLY A 232 6.84 -19.51 -3.94
N THR A 233 5.52 -19.76 -3.98
CA THR A 233 4.49 -18.75 -3.74
C THR A 233 4.65 -18.00 -2.41
N TRP A 234 5.14 -18.67 -1.36
CA TRP A 234 5.37 -18.02 -0.05
C TRP A 234 6.46 -16.96 -0.10
N LYS A 235 7.51 -17.22 -0.89
CA LYS A 235 8.57 -16.24 -1.11
C LYS A 235 8.04 -15.07 -1.93
N ASP A 236 7.32 -15.34 -3.02
CA ASP A 236 6.75 -14.30 -3.87
C ASP A 236 5.78 -13.39 -3.09
N LEU A 237 4.94 -13.97 -2.22
CA LEU A 237 4.05 -13.19 -1.35
C LEU A 237 4.83 -12.34 -0.33
N THR A 238 5.87 -12.88 0.28
CA THR A 238 6.73 -12.14 1.21
C THR A 238 7.44 -10.99 0.50
N ASP A 239 7.97 -11.24 -0.70
CA ASP A 239 8.66 -10.26 -1.52
C ASP A 239 7.70 -9.14 -1.98
N ASN A 240 6.45 -9.48 -2.33
CA ASN A 240 5.42 -8.51 -2.69
C ASN A 240 5.02 -7.60 -1.50
N VAL A 241 4.83 -8.17 -0.30
CA VAL A 241 4.54 -7.39 0.92
C VAL A 241 5.72 -6.45 1.21
N ASN A 242 6.95 -6.94 1.09
CA ASN A 242 8.16 -6.14 1.26
C ASN A 242 8.29 -5.03 0.24
N PHE A 243 7.96 -5.30 -1.02
CA PHE A 243 7.99 -4.30 -2.09
C PHE A 243 6.95 -3.20 -1.85
N MET A 244 5.73 -3.57 -1.44
CA MET A 244 4.69 -2.60 -1.07
C MET A 244 5.13 -1.74 0.13
N ALA A 245 5.63 -2.37 1.20
CA ALA A 245 6.10 -1.67 2.40
C ALA A 245 7.30 -0.76 2.13
N GLY A 246 8.23 -1.21 1.27
CA GLY A 246 9.39 -0.45 0.81
C GLY A 246 9.00 0.79 0.02
N ASN A 247 8.13 0.64 -0.98
CA ASN A 247 7.65 1.77 -1.78
C ASN A 247 6.96 2.82 -0.91
N LEU A 248 6.04 2.41 -0.02
CA LEU A 248 5.36 3.33 0.88
C LEU A 248 6.34 4.01 1.84
N THR A 249 7.30 3.27 2.36
CA THR A 249 8.37 3.80 3.23
C THR A 249 9.17 4.89 2.52
N ASP A 250 9.65 4.61 1.32
CA ASP A 250 10.49 5.55 0.57
C ASP A 250 9.70 6.79 0.16
N GLN A 251 8.45 6.60 -0.29
CA GLN A 251 7.54 7.68 -0.67
C GLN A 251 7.25 8.62 0.51
N VAL A 252 6.78 8.08 1.64
CA VAL A 252 6.40 8.89 2.81
C VAL A 252 7.63 9.54 3.44
N ARG A 253 8.77 8.84 3.51
CA ARG A 253 10.01 9.40 4.07
C ARG A 253 10.55 10.56 3.22
N ASN A 254 10.52 10.45 1.89
CA ASN A 254 10.97 11.52 1.03
C ASN A 254 10.04 12.75 1.10
N ILE A 255 8.71 12.53 1.18
CA ILE A 255 7.75 13.61 1.46
C ILE A 255 8.08 14.31 2.77
N ALA A 256 8.28 13.55 3.86
CA ALA A 256 8.60 14.11 5.17
C ALA A 256 9.91 14.91 5.18
N GLN A 257 10.94 14.46 4.45
CA GLN A 257 12.20 15.18 4.31
C GLN A 257 12.00 16.53 3.61
N VAL A 258 11.27 16.55 2.49
CA VAL A 258 11.04 17.78 1.73
C VAL A 258 10.16 18.76 2.51
N THR A 259 9.10 18.30 3.17
CA THR A 259 8.27 19.19 4.00
C THR A 259 9.03 19.73 5.21
N THR A 260 9.94 18.95 5.79
CA THR A 260 10.85 19.42 6.85
C THR A 260 11.83 20.47 6.32
N ALA A 261 12.39 20.27 5.12
CA ALA A 261 13.29 21.23 4.48
C ALA A 261 12.58 22.56 4.19
N VAL A 262 11.36 22.51 3.66
CA VAL A 262 10.50 23.68 3.43
C VAL A 262 10.20 24.41 4.73
N ALA A 263 9.88 23.69 5.81
CA ALA A 263 9.67 24.29 7.13
C ALA A 263 10.96 24.95 7.68
N GLY A 264 12.13 24.44 7.32
CA GLY A 264 13.43 25.04 7.61
C GLY A 264 13.84 26.19 6.67
N GLY A 265 13.02 26.50 5.66
CA GLY A 265 13.30 27.55 4.66
C GLY A 265 14.14 27.10 3.46
N ASP A 266 14.48 25.82 3.34
CA ASP A 266 15.13 25.28 2.13
C ASP A 266 14.07 24.92 1.08
N LEU A 267 13.88 25.81 0.12
CA LEU A 267 12.94 25.69 -0.99
C LEU A 267 13.58 25.07 -2.25
N SER A 268 14.80 24.52 -2.14
CA SER A 268 15.48 23.84 -3.26
C SER A 268 15.19 22.35 -3.33
N GLN A 269 14.70 21.76 -2.23
CA GLN A 269 14.42 20.32 -2.14
C GLN A 269 13.12 19.96 -2.84
N LYS A 270 13.14 18.89 -3.65
CA LYS A 270 11.95 18.31 -4.29
C LYS A 270 11.80 16.84 -3.95
N ILE A 271 10.56 16.38 -3.98
CA ILE A 271 10.25 14.97 -3.91
C ILE A 271 10.69 14.35 -5.25
N THR A 272 11.63 13.41 -5.21
CA THR A 272 12.21 12.79 -6.41
C THR A 272 11.77 11.35 -6.61
N VAL A 273 11.41 10.65 -5.53
CA VAL A 273 11.01 9.24 -5.55
C VAL A 273 9.87 8.96 -6.54
N ASP A 274 9.92 7.80 -7.19
CA ASP A 274 8.89 7.36 -8.12
C ASP A 274 7.58 7.06 -7.39
N ALA A 275 6.51 7.65 -7.88
CA ALA A 275 5.18 7.53 -7.32
C ALA A 275 4.15 7.31 -8.43
N LYS A 276 3.04 6.66 -8.07
CA LYS A 276 1.90 6.42 -8.97
C LYS A 276 0.60 6.70 -8.22
N GLY A 277 -0.48 6.94 -8.97
CA GLY A 277 -1.80 7.21 -8.40
C GLY A 277 -1.81 8.44 -7.49
N GLU A 278 -2.51 8.35 -6.36
CA GLU A 278 -2.69 9.45 -5.41
C GLU A 278 -1.37 9.97 -4.82
N ILE A 279 -0.36 9.11 -4.65
CA ILE A 279 0.95 9.54 -4.16
C ILE A 279 1.69 10.38 -5.21
N LEU A 280 1.48 10.13 -6.50
CA LEU A 280 2.04 10.97 -7.56
C LEU A 280 1.39 12.35 -7.57
N GLU A 281 0.07 12.41 -7.38
CA GLU A 281 -0.66 13.67 -7.25
C GLU A 281 -0.16 14.46 -6.05
N LEU A 282 -0.03 13.82 -4.88
CA LEU A 282 0.53 14.44 -3.68
C LEU A 282 1.96 14.96 -3.91
N LYS A 283 2.83 14.15 -4.53
CA LYS A 283 4.19 14.54 -4.91
C LYS A 283 4.18 15.81 -5.77
N ASN A 284 3.34 15.83 -6.81
CA ASN A 284 3.25 16.97 -7.73
C ASN A 284 2.71 18.21 -7.02
N THR A 285 1.66 18.08 -6.20
CA THR A 285 1.11 19.21 -5.43
C THR A 285 2.15 19.81 -4.48
N ILE A 286 2.91 18.98 -3.76
CA ILE A 286 3.98 19.46 -2.89
C ILE A 286 5.10 20.11 -3.71
N ASN A 287 5.55 19.50 -4.80
CA ASN A 287 6.60 20.09 -5.63
C ASN A 287 6.17 21.44 -6.24
N THR A 288 4.92 21.58 -6.69
CA THR A 288 4.38 22.87 -7.17
C THR A 288 4.33 23.90 -6.05
N MET A 289 3.95 23.50 -4.83
CA MET A 289 3.98 24.39 -3.66
C MET A 289 5.40 24.90 -3.38
N VAL A 290 6.41 24.01 -3.43
CA VAL A 290 7.82 24.38 -3.28
C VAL A 290 8.25 25.37 -4.36
N ASP A 291 7.87 25.14 -5.62
CA ASP A 291 8.19 26.03 -6.74
C ASP A 291 7.57 27.42 -6.59
N GLN A 292 6.30 27.49 -6.16
CA GLN A 292 5.60 28.75 -5.92
C GLN A 292 6.22 29.52 -4.76
N LEU A 293 6.54 28.84 -3.66
CA LEU A 293 7.24 29.42 -2.51
C LEU A 293 8.62 29.96 -2.90
N GLY A 294 9.40 29.16 -3.62
CA GLY A 294 10.75 29.53 -4.05
C GLY A 294 10.75 30.74 -4.98
N SER A 295 9.83 30.76 -5.95
CA SER A 295 9.66 31.89 -6.88
C SER A 295 9.22 33.15 -6.14
N PHE A 296 8.25 33.05 -5.24
CA PHE A 296 7.81 34.19 -4.44
C PHE A 296 8.94 34.74 -3.55
N ALA A 297 9.70 33.89 -2.87
CA ALA A 297 10.80 34.32 -2.02
C ALA A 297 11.93 35.02 -2.81
N ALA A 298 12.27 34.49 -3.99
CA ALA A 298 13.24 35.12 -4.89
C ALA A 298 12.74 36.50 -5.33
N GLU A 299 11.47 36.60 -5.68
CA GLU A 299 10.89 37.81 -6.23
C GLU A 299 10.73 38.93 -5.20
N VAL A 300 10.29 38.60 -3.98
CA VAL A 300 10.26 39.56 -2.87
C VAL A 300 11.67 40.07 -2.57
N THR A 301 12.66 39.18 -2.55
CA THR A 301 14.06 39.58 -2.32
C THR A 301 14.56 40.51 -3.43
N ARG A 302 14.22 40.22 -4.68
CA ARG A 302 14.59 41.05 -5.84
C ARG A 302 13.96 42.44 -5.76
N VAL A 303 12.65 42.54 -5.54
CA VAL A 303 11.93 43.82 -5.45
C VAL A 303 12.40 44.64 -4.26
N ALA A 304 12.61 44.02 -3.10
CA ALA A 304 13.15 44.69 -1.92
C ALA A 304 14.53 45.27 -2.18
N ARG A 305 15.40 44.54 -2.90
CA ARG A 305 16.71 45.04 -3.31
C ARG A 305 16.60 46.18 -4.32
N GLU A 306 15.84 45.99 -5.41
CA GLU A 306 15.74 46.97 -6.48
C GLU A 306 15.12 48.29 -6.03
N VAL A 307 13.93 48.22 -5.41
CA VAL A 307 13.18 49.41 -5.04
C VAL A 307 13.68 49.98 -3.71
N GLY A 308 14.01 49.12 -2.75
CA GLY A 308 14.40 49.54 -1.39
C GLY A 308 15.87 49.91 -1.23
N THR A 309 16.79 49.23 -1.93
CA THR A 309 18.24 49.42 -1.73
C THR A 309 18.92 50.09 -2.93
N GLU A 310 18.64 49.63 -4.15
CA GLU A 310 19.28 50.14 -5.37
C GLU A 310 18.62 51.42 -5.92
N GLY A 311 17.43 51.76 -5.41
CA GLY A 311 16.67 52.93 -5.87
C GLY A 311 16.16 52.81 -7.32
N LYS A 312 16.12 51.59 -7.88
CA LYS A 312 15.50 51.29 -9.18
C LYS A 312 13.98 51.28 -9.03
N LEU A 313 13.41 52.47 -9.10
CA LEU A 313 11.97 52.68 -8.91
C LEU A 313 11.16 52.09 -10.06
N GLY A 314 10.07 51.42 -9.74
CA GLY A 314 9.15 50.76 -10.69
C GLY A 314 9.30 49.25 -10.77
N GLY A 315 10.21 48.64 -10.02
CA GLY A 315 10.30 47.18 -9.90
C GLY A 315 9.03 46.60 -9.28
N GLN A 316 8.50 45.54 -9.90
CA GLN A 316 7.32 44.81 -9.43
C GLN A 316 7.62 43.32 -9.41
N ALA A 317 7.02 42.63 -8.45
CA ALA A 317 7.03 41.20 -8.30
C ALA A 317 6.11 40.54 -9.33
N GLU A 318 6.66 39.61 -10.10
CA GLU A 318 5.93 38.72 -11.00
C GLU A 318 6.20 37.26 -10.59
N VAL A 319 5.16 36.59 -10.09
CA VAL A 319 5.24 35.19 -9.68
C VAL A 319 4.25 34.39 -10.51
N GLU A 320 4.75 33.48 -11.33
CA GLU A 320 3.90 32.67 -12.22
C GLU A 320 3.07 31.65 -11.43
N GLY A 321 1.84 31.40 -11.91
CA GLY A 321 0.99 30.33 -11.39
C GLY A 321 0.44 30.54 -9.97
N VAL A 322 0.57 31.74 -9.39
CA VAL A 322 0.00 32.06 -8.08
C VAL A 322 -1.50 32.35 -8.15
N SER A 323 -2.22 31.90 -7.13
CA SER A 323 -3.65 32.20 -6.94
C SER A 323 -3.98 32.27 -5.45
N GLY A 324 -5.15 32.81 -5.11
CA GLY A 324 -5.57 33.01 -3.72
C GLY A 324 -4.56 33.85 -2.93
N THR A 325 -4.21 33.39 -1.72
CA THR A 325 -3.32 34.12 -0.81
C THR A 325 -1.96 34.47 -1.42
N TRP A 326 -1.41 33.63 -2.30
CA TRP A 326 -0.14 33.90 -2.97
C TRP A 326 -0.21 35.09 -3.93
N LYS A 327 -1.34 35.21 -4.64
CA LYS A 327 -1.61 36.36 -5.49
C LYS A 327 -1.79 37.62 -4.66
N ASP A 328 -2.56 37.54 -3.58
CA ASP A 328 -2.80 38.68 -2.69
C ASP A 328 -1.49 39.21 -2.08
N LEU A 329 -0.58 38.32 -1.67
CA LEU A 329 0.74 38.72 -1.16
C LEU A 329 1.60 39.38 -2.23
N THR A 330 1.60 38.86 -3.46
CA THR A 330 2.33 39.45 -4.60
C THR A 330 1.79 40.85 -4.92
N ASP A 331 0.45 41.00 -4.97
CA ASP A 331 -0.21 42.26 -5.24
C ASP A 331 0.06 43.30 -4.13
N ASN A 332 0.14 42.88 -2.86
CA ASN A 332 0.52 43.74 -1.75
C ASN A 332 1.96 44.24 -1.83
N VAL A 333 2.92 43.39 -2.20
CA VAL A 333 4.32 43.78 -2.43
C VAL A 333 4.41 44.79 -3.58
N ASN A 334 3.67 44.55 -4.66
CA ASN A 334 3.57 45.47 -5.79
C ASN A 334 2.97 46.81 -5.43
N PHE A 335 1.92 46.81 -4.61
CA PHE A 335 1.31 48.04 -4.11
C PHE A 335 2.30 48.86 -3.28
N MET A 336 3.05 48.20 -2.39
CA MET A 336 4.10 48.86 -1.59
C MET A 336 5.21 49.45 -2.48
N ALA A 337 5.73 48.68 -3.42
CA ALA A 337 6.78 49.12 -4.34
C ALA A 337 6.33 50.28 -5.25
N SER A 338 5.09 50.23 -5.73
CA SER A 338 4.46 51.29 -6.54
C SER A 338 4.27 52.58 -5.75
N ASN A 339 3.81 52.49 -4.51
CA ASN A 339 3.65 53.65 -3.63
C ASN A 339 5.00 54.31 -3.36
N LEU A 340 6.03 53.54 -3.00
CA LEU A 340 7.37 54.07 -2.76
C LEU A 340 7.95 54.71 -4.02
N THR A 341 7.75 54.08 -5.19
CA THR A 341 8.15 54.62 -6.49
C THR A 341 7.49 55.97 -6.79
N THR A 342 6.18 56.05 -6.61
CA THR A 342 5.40 57.28 -6.87
C THR A 342 5.82 58.40 -5.92
N GLN A 343 6.00 58.06 -4.65
CA GLN A 343 6.47 58.96 -3.60
C GLN A 343 7.82 59.59 -3.94
N VAL A 344 8.83 58.76 -4.20
CA VAL A 344 10.19 59.23 -4.47
C VAL A 344 10.25 60.02 -5.78
N ARG A 345 9.58 59.56 -6.85
CA ARG A 345 9.56 60.29 -8.13
C ARG A 345 8.88 61.65 -8.01
N GLY A 346 7.79 61.75 -7.25
CA GLY A 346 7.12 63.03 -7.06
C GLY A 346 7.98 64.02 -6.27
N ILE A 347 8.74 63.55 -5.26
CA ILE A 347 9.73 64.38 -4.55
C ILE A 347 10.80 64.89 -5.53
N VAL A 348 11.38 63.99 -6.34
CA VAL A 348 12.39 64.35 -7.34
C VAL A 348 11.87 65.42 -8.31
N LYS A 349 10.62 65.29 -8.77
CA LYS A 349 10.00 66.27 -9.68
C LYS A 349 9.97 67.68 -9.08
N VAL A 350 9.50 67.80 -7.84
CA VAL A 350 9.38 69.12 -7.18
C VAL A 350 10.74 69.68 -6.82
N VAL A 351 11.65 68.86 -6.28
CA VAL A 351 13.02 69.30 -5.98
C VAL A 351 13.74 69.77 -7.24
N THR A 352 13.55 69.10 -8.38
CA THR A 352 14.11 69.51 -9.67
C THR A 352 13.48 70.81 -10.17
N ALA A 353 12.17 70.98 -10.03
CA ALA A 353 11.49 72.22 -10.40
C ALA A 353 12.02 73.40 -9.57
N VAL A 354 12.14 73.22 -8.25
CA VAL A 354 12.71 74.20 -7.32
C VAL A 354 14.16 74.54 -7.70
N ALA A 355 14.99 73.53 -8.00
CA ALA A 355 16.37 73.75 -8.42
C ALA A 355 16.50 74.52 -9.74
N ASN A 356 15.54 74.37 -10.65
CA ASN A 356 15.47 75.10 -11.91
C ASN A 356 14.77 76.47 -11.79
N GLY A 357 14.36 76.88 -10.58
CA GLY A 357 13.69 78.15 -10.32
C GLY A 357 12.17 78.16 -10.58
N ASP A 358 11.57 77.00 -10.90
CA ASP A 358 10.11 76.85 -11.01
C ASP A 358 9.49 76.54 -9.64
N LEU A 359 9.12 77.60 -8.91
CA LEU A 359 8.55 77.53 -7.56
C LEU A 359 7.02 77.45 -7.56
N ASN A 360 6.40 77.29 -8.73
CA ASN A 360 4.95 77.15 -8.83
C ASN A 360 4.50 75.69 -8.72
N GLN A 361 5.42 74.72 -8.81
CA GLN A 361 5.10 73.31 -8.66
C GLN A 361 4.93 72.90 -7.21
N LYS A 362 3.77 72.30 -6.92
CA LYS A 362 3.50 71.66 -5.62
C LYS A 362 3.65 70.16 -5.71
N PHE A 363 4.10 69.57 -4.60
CA PHE A 363 4.09 68.14 -4.41
C PHE A 363 2.68 67.71 -4.03
N VAL A 364 1.95 67.20 -5.01
CA VAL A 364 0.59 66.67 -4.84
C VAL A 364 0.68 65.16 -4.85
N LEU A 365 0.60 64.57 -3.66
CA LEU A 365 0.60 63.13 -3.48
C LEU A 365 -0.45 62.77 -2.43
N GLU A 366 -1.29 61.78 -2.73
CA GLU A 366 -2.18 61.16 -1.74
C GLU A 366 -1.37 60.26 -0.80
N ALA A 367 -0.58 60.88 0.07
CA ALA A 367 0.17 60.20 1.11
C ALA A 367 -0.56 60.25 2.46
N LYS A 368 -0.23 59.29 3.32
CA LYS A 368 -0.65 59.27 4.72
C LYS A 368 0.59 59.11 5.61
N GLY A 369 0.47 59.53 6.87
CA GLY A 369 1.54 59.41 7.85
C GLY A 369 2.75 60.29 7.53
N GLU A 370 3.95 59.77 7.76
CA GLU A 370 5.21 60.53 7.64
C GLU A 370 5.44 61.10 6.24
N VAL A 371 4.99 60.40 5.19
CA VAL A 371 5.13 60.87 3.81
C VAL A 371 4.26 62.11 3.55
N ALA A 372 3.09 62.20 4.19
CA ALA A 372 2.25 63.39 4.11
C ALA A 372 2.89 64.59 4.83
N ALA A 373 3.46 64.35 6.01
CA ALA A 373 4.19 65.40 6.75
C ALA A 373 5.41 65.92 5.96
N LEU A 374 6.13 65.01 5.28
CA LEU A 374 7.21 65.38 4.36
C LEU A 374 6.69 66.20 3.19
N ALA A 375 5.53 65.83 2.63
CA ALA A 375 4.89 66.56 1.54
C ALA A 375 4.59 68.01 1.91
N ASP A 376 3.97 68.21 3.07
CA ASP A 376 3.64 69.53 3.60
C ASP A 376 4.89 70.36 3.86
N THR A 377 5.94 69.74 4.39
CA THR A 377 7.23 70.40 4.63
C THR A 377 7.87 70.90 3.34
N ILE A 378 7.89 70.06 2.30
CA ILE A 378 8.43 70.44 0.97
C ILE A 378 7.58 71.57 0.38
N ASN A 379 6.25 71.47 0.43
CA ASN A 379 5.37 72.50 -0.10
C ASN A 379 5.53 73.84 0.63
N SER A 380 5.63 73.83 1.96
CA SER A 380 5.88 75.04 2.75
C SER A 380 7.22 75.67 2.40
N MET A 381 8.27 74.86 2.22
CA MET A 381 9.58 75.35 1.80
C MET A 381 9.51 76.01 0.42
N THR A 382 8.84 75.38 -0.55
CA THR A 382 8.64 75.94 -1.90
C THR A 382 7.83 77.24 -1.86
N ASP A 383 6.79 77.32 -1.03
CA ASP A 383 5.99 78.54 -0.86
C ASP A 383 6.83 79.68 -0.25
N THR A 384 7.65 79.41 0.78
CA THR A 384 8.56 80.40 1.37
C THR A 384 9.60 80.88 0.35
N LEU A 385 10.20 79.96 -0.41
CA LEU A 385 11.12 80.28 -1.50
C LEU A 385 10.48 81.19 -2.54
N ARG A 386 9.24 80.89 -2.95
CA ARG A 386 8.50 81.67 -3.95
C ARG A 386 8.27 83.10 -3.47
N ILE A 387 7.75 83.26 -2.25
CA ILE A 387 7.50 84.58 -1.67
C ILE A 387 8.81 85.36 -1.57
N PHE A 388 9.89 84.75 -1.10
CA PHE A 388 11.19 85.40 -1.02
C PHE A 388 11.68 85.87 -2.40
N ALA A 389 11.64 85.00 -3.42
CA ALA A 389 12.03 85.35 -4.78
C ALA A 389 11.20 86.51 -5.37
N GLU A 390 9.89 86.52 -5.12
CA GLU A 390 9.00 87.62 -5.49
C GLU A 390 9.40 88.93 -4.81
N GLN A 391 9.69 88.91 -3.50
CA GLN A 391 10.10 90.10 -2.75
C GLN A 391 11.44 90.66 -3.20
N VAL A 392 12.45 89.80 -3.39
CA VAL A 392 13.76 90.25 -3.89
C VAL A 392 13.63 90.87 -5.28
N THR A 393 12.86 90.24 -6.17
CA THR A 393 12.61 90.77 -7.52
C THR A 393 11.89 92.12 -7.46
N ARG A 394 10.88 92.25 -6.59
CA ARG A 394 10.14 93.49 -6.37
C ARG A 394 11.07 94.61 -5.89
N VAL A 395 11.85 94.38 -4.84
CA VAL A 395 12.76 95.39 -4.28
C VAL A 395 13.84 95.79 -5.28
N ALA A 396 14.43 94.81 -5.98
CA ALA A 396 15.42 95.08 -7.01
C ALA A 396 14.84 95.94 -8.14
N ARG A 397 13.58 95.70 -8.53
CA ARG A 397 12.88 96.50 -9.53
C ARG A 397 12.53 97.90 -9.03
N ASP A 398 11.90 98.01 -7.87
CA ASP A 398 11.46 99.29 -7.30
C ASP A 398 12.64 100.23 -7.01
N VAL A 399 13.66 99.73 -6.29
CA VAL A 399 14.80 100.55 -5.88
C VAL A 399 15.85 100.67 -6.98
N GLY A 400 16.08 99.60 -7.75
CA GLY A 400 17.16 99.54 -8.73
C GLY A 400 16.79 100.04 -10.13
N THR A 401 15.53 99.93 -10.56
CA THR A 401 15.12 100.29 -11.94
C THR A 401 14.07 101.38 -12.01
N GLU A 402 13.04 101.34 -11.15
CA GLU A 402 11.93 102.30 -11.18
C GLU A 402 12.21 103.57 -10.35
N GLY A 403 13.30 103.59 -9.56
CA GLY A 403 13.70 104.73 -8.75
C GLY A 403 12.76 105.02 -7.58
N LYS A 404 11.91 104.07 -7.20
CA LYS A 404 11.05 104.13 -6.01
C LYS A 404 11.90 103.86 -4.77
N LEU A 405 12.41 104.93 -4.19
CA LEU A 405 13.31 104.88 -3.05
C LEU A 405 12.55 104.47 -1.77
N GLY A 406 13.13 103.57 -0.98
CA GLY A 406 12.58 103.10 0.30
C GLY A 406 11.82 101.77 0.25
N GLY A 407 11.79 101.07 -0.88
CA GLY A 407 11.21 99.72 -0.96
C GLY A 407 11.96 98.71 -0.09
N GLN A 408 11.21 97.85 0.61
CA GLN A 408 11.74 96.78 1.47
C GLN A 408 11.05 95.45 1.14
N ALA A 409 11.82 94.37 1.24
CA ALA A 409 11.35 93.01 1.17
C ALA A 409 10.77 92.62 2.53
N GLU A 410 9.55 92.13 2.52
CA GLU A 410 8.88 91.58 3.69
C GLU A 410 8.48 90.15 3.38
N VAL A 411 9.12 89.20 4.07
CA VAL A 411 8.81 87.77 3.96
C VAL A 411 8.37 87.31 5.34
N GLU A 412 7.10 86.93 5.47
CA GLU A 412 6.54 86.48 6.74
C GLU A 412 7.00 85.06 7.10
N GLY A 413 7.15 84.78 8.40
CA GLY A 413 7.44 83.44 8.91
C GLY A 413 8.86 82.91 8.65
N VAL A 414 9.77 83.73 8.13
CA VAL A 414 11.17 83.33 7.89
C VAL A 414 12.02 83.42 9.16
N SER A 415 12.93 82.46 9.30
CA SER A 415 13.92 82.41 10.38
C SER A 415 15.26 81.89 9.87
N GLY A 416 16.32 82.08 10.66
CA GLY A 416 17.69 81.72 10.28
C GLY A 416 18.13 82.45 9.01
N THR A 417 18.78 81.71 8.10
CA THR A 417 19.36 82.28 6.86
C THR A 417 18.36 83.03 6.00
N TRP A 418 17.07 82.63 5.99
CA TRP A 418 16.04 83.33 5.23
C TRP A 418 15.76 84.75 5.75
N LYS A 419 15.80 84.91 7.07
CA LYS A 419 15.67 86.22 7.72
C LYS A 419 16.90 87.08 7.41
N ASP A 420 18.09 86.51 7.57
CA ASP A 420 19.35 87.23 7.32
C ASP A 420 19.45 87.71 5.87
N LEU A 421 19.03 86.90 4.90
CA LEU A 421 18.98 87.28 3.49
C LEU A 421 17.97 88.42 3.24
N THR A 422 16.81 88.38 3.87
CA THR A 422 15.79 89.44 3.75
C THR A 422 16.34 90.76 4.33
N ASP A 423 16.95 90.69 5.51
CA ASP A 423 17.56 91.84 6.19
C ASP A 423 18.71 92.44 5.36
N ASN A 424 19.54 91.59 4.72
CA ASN A 424 20.60 92.03 3.81
C ASN A 424 20.07 92.71 2.54
N VAL A 425 19.01 92.19 1.92
CA VAL A 425 18.35 92.83 0.77
C VAL A 425 17.79 94.19 1.16
N ASN A 426 17.17 94.30 2.34
CA ASN A 426 16.67 95.54 2.89
C ASN A 426 17.78 96.55 3.19
N PHE A 427 18.89 96.09 3.75
CA PHE A 427 20.06 96.93 4.00
C PHE A 427 20.64 97.49 2.70
N MET A 428 20.80 96.64 1.68
CA MET A 428 21.27 97.06 0.37
C MET A 428 20.33 98.08 -0.29
N ALA A 429 19.01 97.82 -0.26
CA ALA A 429 17.98 98.72 -0.75
C ALA A 429 17.99 100.08 -0.03
N GLY A 430 18.20 100.07 1.29
CA GLY A 430 18.33 101.27 2.12
C GLY A 430 19.57 102.10 1.80
N ASN A 431 20.71 101.44 1.56
CA ASN A 431 21.95 102.10 1.15
C ASN A 431 21.81 102.75 -0.23
N LEU A 432 21.26 102.03 -1.21
CA LEU A 432 20.97 102.57 -2.55
C LEU A 432 20.03 103.77 -2.47
N THR A 433 18.96 103.66 -1.69
CA THR A 433 18.01 104.74 -1.45
C THR A 433 18.69 105.99 -0.90
N SER A 434 19.54 105.83 0.11
CA SER A 434 20.29 106.93 0.72
C SER A 434 21.26 107.58 -0.26
N GLN A 435 22.01 106.76 -1.02
CA GLN A 435 22.97 107.24 -2.02
C GLN A 435 22.27 108.03 -3.14
N VAL A 436 21.19 107.49 -3.72
CA VAL A 436 20.45 108.18 -4.78
C VAL A 436 19.82 109.48 -4.27
N ARG A 437 19.26 109.48 -3.06
CA ARG A 437 18.71 110.69 -2.44
C ARG A 437 19.81 111.74 -2.21
N ASN A 438 20.98 111.34 -1.73
CA ASN A 438 22.12 112.25 -1.54
C ASN A 438 22.60 112.84 -2.88
N ILE A 439 22.71 112.02 -3.93
CA ILE A 439 23.06 112.49 -5.28
C ILE A 439 22.00 113.48 -5.79
N ALA A 440 20.71 113.19 -5.61
CA ALA A 440 19.63 114.10 -6.00
C ALA A 440 19.70 115.43 -5.25
N HIS A 441 20.01 115.42 -3.94
CA HIS A 441 20.21 116.64 -3.16
C HIS A 441 21.40 117.46 -3.67
N VAL A 442 22.56 116.82 -3.87
CA VAL A 442 23.76 117.49 -4.40
C VAL A 442 23.51 118.03 -5.81
N ALA A 443 22.92 117.24 -6.71
CA ALA A 443 22.56 117.70 -8.05
C ALA A 443 21.59 118.88 -8.03
N THR A 444 20.63 118.90 -7.08
CA THR A 444 19.71 120.02 -6.91
C THR A 444 20.43 121.26 -6.37
N ALA A 445 21.38 121.11 -5.45
CA ALA A 445 22.20 122.20 -4.93
C ALA A 445 23.08 122.81 -6.03
N VAL A 446 23.79 121.96 -6.80
CA VAL A 446 24.58 122.34 -7.97
C VAL A 446 23.71 123.06 -9.02
N ALA A 447 22.52 122.54 -9.33
CA ALA A 447 21.60 123.15 -10.29
C ALA A 447 21.04 124.51 -9.82
N ARG A 448 21.00 124.75 -8.50
CA ARG A 448 20.63 126.03 -7.89
C ARG A 448 21.81 127.01 -7.77
N GLY A 449 23.03 126.60 -8.17
CA GLY A 449 24.23 127.43 -8.12
C GLY A 449 24.92 127.49 -6.75
N ASP A 450 24.56 126.58 -5.85
CA ASP A 450 25.11 126.45 -4.49
C ASP A 450 26.19 125.36 -4.54
N LEU A 451 27.43 125.75 -4.87
CA LEU A 451 28.60 124.86 -4.99
C LEU A 451 29.51 124.95 -3.76
#